data_AF-A0A7W7HL23-F1
#
_entry.id   AF-A0A7W7HL23-F1
#
_cell.length_a   1.000
_cell.length_b   1.000
_cell.length_c   1.000
_cell.angle_alpha   90.00
_cell.angle_beta   90.00
_cell.angle_gamma   90.00
#
_symmetry.space_group_name_H-M   'P 1'
#
loop_
_entity.id
_entity.type
_entity.pdbx_description
1 polymer ?
#
loop_
_entity_poly.entity_id
_entity_poly.type
_entity_poly.pdbx_seq_one_letter_code
_entity_poly.pdbx_strand_id
1 'polypeptide(L)'
;MGTLDIGELLAQYGRVYRDFARSDRRHGSETVHWVDEAITSFEPDNVRSSALNLVGLASAYFLAGAPELALEAGRKAQRLAPTLTSRRIVDRIANLRRDATDHLDNCPVSLIMRREQLAELRCLR
;
A
#
# COMPACT_ATOMS: atom_id res chain seq x y z
N MET A 1 23.48 -5.77 19.89
CA MET A 1 23.67 -4.85 18.74
C MET A 1 22.77 -5.39 17.64
N GLY A 2 21.68 -4.69 17.30
CA GLY A 2 20.68 -5.22 16.36
C GLY A 2 21.25 -5.25 14.94
N THR A 3 21.14 -6.39 14.27
CA THR A 3 21.44 -6.52 12.84
C THR A 3 20.50 -5.61 12.05
N LEU A 4 21.05 -4.86 11.09
CA LEU A 4 20.26 -4.04 10.16
C LEU A 4 19.38 -4.98 9.32
N ASP A 5 18.06 -4.88 9.47
CA ASP A 5 17.11 -5.55 8.59
C ASP A 5 17.06 -4.80 7.26
N ILE A 6 17.63 -5.41 6.21
CA ILE A 6 17.69 -4.86 4.86
C ILE A 6 16.28 -4.56 4.33
N GLY A 7 15.29 -5.40 4.63
CA GLY A 7 13.92 -5.19 4.18
C GLY A 7 13.25 -4.00 4.82
N GLU A 8 13.50 -3.75 6.12
CA GLU A 8 13.00 -2.52 6.76
C GLU A 8 13.67 -1.27 6.17
N LEU A 9 14.97 -1.33 5.84
CA LEU A 9 15.67 -0.22 5.17
C LEU A 9 15.08 0.07 3.77
N LEU A 10 14.89 -0.96 2.95
CA LEU A 10 14.26 -0.82 1.63
C LEU A 10 12.82 -0.29 1.75
N ALA A 11 12.06 -0.76 2.74
CA ALA A 11 10.73 -0.25 3.02
C ALA A 11 10.72 1.23 3.49
N GLN A 12 11.83 1.75 4.02
CA GLN A 12 12.00 3.18 4.29
C GLN A 12 12.24 3.98 3.01
N TYR A 13 13.10 3.49 2.10
CA TYR A 13 13.26 4.13 0.78
C TYR A 13 11.93 4.20 0.04
N GLY A 14 11.18 3.10 -0.02
CA GLY A 14 9.85 3.09 -0.64
C GLY A 14 8.85 4.05 0.01
N ARG A 15 9.00 4.39 1.30
CA ARG A 15 8.18 5.44 1.94
C ARG A 15 8.57 6.83 1.45
N VAL A 16 9.87 7.15 1.45
CA VAL A 16 10.36 8.46 1.01
C VAL A 16 9.99 8.71 -0.45
N TYR A 17 10.17 7.72 -1.32
CA TYR A 17 9.79 7.87 -2.74
C TYR A 17 8.27 7.99 -2.95
N ARG A 18 7.42 7.36 -2.12
CA ARG A 18 5.96 7.63 -2.15
C ARG A 18 5.65 9.09 -1.87
N ASP A 19 6.30 9.68 -0.86
CA ASP A 19 6.05 11.07 -0.49
C ASP A 19 6.52 12.04 -1.59
N PHE A 20 7.64 11.72 -2.25
CA PHE A 20 8.03 12.41 -3.48
C PHE A 20 7.00 12.21 -4.61
N ALA A 21 6.55 10.98 -4.85
CA ALA A 21 5.60 10.64 -5.92
C ALA A 21 4.24 11.32 -5.77
N ARG A 22 3.80 11.60 -4.53
CA ARG A 22 2.60 12.39 -4.25
C ARG A 22 2.72 13.86 -4.66
N SER A 23 3.93 14.38 -4.68
CA SER A 23 4.22 15.76 -5.08
C SER A 23 4.60 15.84 -6.56
N ASP A 24 5.29 14.82 -7.06
CA ASP A 24 5.78 14.70 -8.43
C ASP A 24 5.72 13.23 -8.89
N ARG A 25 4.74 12.92 -9.74
CA ARG A 25 4.46 11.55 -10.20
C ARG A 25 5.62 10.88 -10.93
N ARG A 26 6.66 11.62 -11.35
CA ARG A 26 7.87 11.04 -11.97
C ARG A 26 8.59 10.05 -11.06
N HIS A 27 8.40 10.14 -9.75
CA HIS A 27 8.98 9.22 -8.76
C HIS A 27 8.13 7.95 -8.51
N GLY A 28 7.03 7.76 -9.25
CA GLY A 28 6.15 6.60 -9.09
C GLY A 28 6.88 5.28 -9.38
N SER A 29 7.72 5.23 -10.41
CA SER A 29 8.50 4.03 -10.77
C SER A 29 9.48 3.62 -9.68
N GLU A 30 10.20 4.57 -9.10
CA GLU A 30 11.17 4.36 -8.04
C GLU A 30 10.47 3.87 -6.77
N THR A 31 9.27 4.39 -6.53
CA THR A 31 8.44 3.91 -5.45
C THR A 31 8.12 2.43 -5.59
N VAL A 32 7.70 1.99 -6.78
CA VAL A 32 7.41 0.57 -7.05
C VAL A 32 8.66 -0.27 -6.83
N HIS A 33 9.79 0.15 -7.40
CA HIS A 33 11.08 -0.55 -7.27
C HIS A 33 11.45 -0.79 -5.79
N TRP A 34 11.53 0.27 -4.98
CA TRP A 34 11.98 0.12 -3.59
C TRP A 34 11.03 -0.69 -2.71
N VAL A 35 9.73 -0.64 -2.99
CA VAL A 35 8.75 -1.43 -2.23
C VAL A 35 8.78 -2.90 -2.64
N ASP A 36 9.00 -3.19 -3.92
CA ASP A 36 9.11 -4.56 -4.42
C ASP A 36 10.39 -5.24 -3.92
N GLU A 37 11.52 -4.53 -3.93
CA GLU A 37 12.77 -4.98 -3.31
C GLU A 37 12.58 -5.27 -1.81
N ALA A 38 11.86 -4.39 -1.10
CA ALA A 38 11.55 -4.61 0.31
C ALA A 38 10.74 -5.90 0.50
N ILE A 39 9.66 -6.12 -0.27
CA ILE A 39 8.84 -7.34 -0.18
C ILE A 39 9.69 -8.58 -0.45
N THR A 40 10.54 -8.54 -1.47
CA THR A 40 11.42 -9.65 -1.87
C THR A 40 12.44 -10.01 -0.80
N SER A 41 12.88 -9.02 -0.02
CA SER A 41 13.86 -9.24 1.06
C SER A 41 13.26 -9.76 2.38
N PHE A 42 11.93 -9.74 2.55
CA PHE A 42 11.30 -10.28 3.76
C PHE A 42 11.16 -11.81 3.68
N GLU A 43 11.59 -12.48 4.75
CA GLU A 43 11.36 -13.92 4.92
C GLU A 43 9.85 -14.26 4.91
N PRO A 44 9.46 -15.46 4.44
CA PRO A 44 8.05 -15.88 4.34
C PRO A 44 7.27 -15.78 5.66
N ASP A 45 7.95 -15.94 6.80
CA ASP A 45 7.33 -15.89 8.13
C ASP A 45 7.01 -14.46 8.60
N ASN A 46 7.49 -13.42 7.90
CA ASN A 46 7.28 -12.02 8.26
C ASN A 46 5.94 -11.46 7.73
N VAL A 47 4.86 -12.21 7.94
CA VAL A 47 3.52 -11.96 7.39
C VAL A 47 3.02 -10.53 7.62
N ARG A 48 3.29 -9.96 8.81
CA ARG A 48 2.91 -8.58 9.15
C ARG A 48 3.63 -7.56 8.27
N SER A 49 4.93 -7.70 8.09
CA SER A 49 5.73 -6.77 7.28
C SER A 49 5.36 -6.92 5.81
N SER A 50 5.16 -8.14 5.33
CA SER A 50 4.69 -8.42 3.96
C SER A 50 3.33 -7.77 3.68
N ALA A 51 2.36 -7.92 4.59
CA ALA A 51 1.04 -7.28 4.44
C ALA A 51 1.14 -5.75 4.44
N LEU A 52 1.91 -5.16 5.36
CA LEU A 52 2.15 -3.72 5.39
C LEU A 52 2.76 -3.23 4.07
N ASN A 53 3.75 -3.93 3.53
CA ASN A 53 4.44 -3.54 2.32
C ASN A 53 3.61 -3.76 1.06
N LEU A 54 2.73 -4.75 1.03
CA LEU A 54 1.73 -4.90 -0.04
C LEU A 54 0.75 -3.72 -0.09
N VAL A 55 0.33 -3.15 1.05
CA VAL A 55 -0.43 -1.88 1.06
C VAL A 55 0.40 -0.73 0.53
N GLY A 56 1.69 -0.68 0.89
CA GLY A 56 2.64 0.28 0.34
C GLY A 56 2.84 0.14 -1.16
N LEU A 57 2.80 -1.08 -1.69
CA LEU A 57 2.96 -1.40 -3.10
C LEU A 57 1.70 -1.00 -3.88
N ALA A 58 0.52 -1.24 -3.32
CA ALA A 58 -0.73 -0.76 -3.91
C ALA A 58 -0.72 0.77 -4.08
N SER A 59 -0.28 1.49 -3.05
CA SER A 59 -0.10 2.95 -3.10
C SER A 59 0.94 3.36 -4.17
N ALA A 60 2.07 2.64 -4.25
CA ALA A 60 3.08 2.88 -5.29
C ALA A 60 2.51 2.72 -6.70
N TYR A 61 1.72 1.68 -6.95
CA TYR A 61 1.10 1.44 -8.25
C TYR A 61 0.08 2.52 -8.62
N PHE A 62 -0.74 3.01 -7.69
CA PHE A 62 -1.61 4.16 -7.96
C PHE A 62 -0.81 5.41 -8.33
N LEU A 63 0.26 5.70 -7.58
CA LEU A 63 1.13 6.85 -7.86
C LEU A 63 1.88 6.72 -9.19
N ALA A 64 2.16 5.50 -9.63
CA ALA A 64 2.77 5.18 -10.93
C ALA A 64 1.75 5.09 -12.09
N GLY A 65 0.45 5.29 -11.83
CA GLY A 65 -0.57 5.23 -12.89
C GLY A 65 -0.99 3.81 -13.30
N ALA A 66 -0.78 2.80 -12.44
CA ALA A 66 -1.09 1.39 -12.70
C ALA A 66 -2.20 0.85 -11.75
N PRO A 67 -3.45 1.34 -11.85
CA PRO A 67 -4.51 1.00 -10.91
C PRO A 67 -4.84 -0.50 -10.86
N GLU A 68 -4.71 -1.25 -11.95
CA GLU A 68 -4.98 -2.69 -11.99
C GLU A 68 -4.01 -3.48 -11.09
N LEU A 69 -2.72 -3.12 -11.16
CA LEU A 69 -1.68 -3.70 -10.30
C LEU A 69 -1.85 -3.26 -8.84
N ALA A 70 -2.29 -2.02 -8.63
CA ALA A 70 -2.63 -1.52 -7.29
C ALA A 70 -3.73 -2.37 -6.63
N LEU A 71 -4.79 -2.68 -7.39
CA LEU A 71 -5.87 -3.53 -6.93
C LEU A 71 -5.42 -4.97 -6.65
N GLU A 72 -4.50 -5.51 -7.45
CA GLU A 72 -3.93 -6.83 -7.19
C GLU A 72 -3.12 -6.87 -5.89
N ALA A 73 -2.24 -5.89 -5.68
CA ALA A 73 -1.46 -5.76 -4.45
C ALA A 73 -2.38 -5.56 -3.22
N GLY A 74 -3.42 -4.74 -3.34
CA GLY A 74 -4.42 -4.54 -2.28
C GLY A 74 -5.16 -5.84 -1.92
N ARG A 75 -5.57 -6.64 -2.92
CA ARG A 75 -6.18 -7.96 -2.68
C ARG A 75 -5.22 -8.93 -1.99
N LYS A 76 -3.93 -8.93 -2.37
CA LYS A 76 -2.89 -9.72 -1.68
C LYS A 76 -2.77 -9.28 -0.22
N ALA A 77 -2.73 -7.98 0.06
CA ALA A 77 -2.67 -7.45 1.42
C ALA A 77 -3.89 -7.87 2.26
N GLN A 78 -5.11 -7.76 1.72
CA GLN A 78 -6.34 -8.15 2.43
C GLN A 78 -6.35 -9.62 2.87
N ARG A 79 -5.81 -10.53 2.04
CA ARG A 79 -5.70 -11.95 2.40
C ARG A 79 -4.77 -12.20 3.59
N LEU A 80 -3.77 -11.33 3.79
CA LEU A 80 -2.81 -11.42 4.89
C LEU A 80 -3.21 -10.58 6.13
N ALA A 81 -4.19 -9.69 5.98
CA ALA A 81 -4.61 -8.71 6.99
C ALA A 81 -5.55 -9.17 8.13
N PRO A 82 -6.11 -10.40 8.23
CA PRO A 82 -7.11 -10.72 9.27
C PRO A 82 -6.70 -10.46 10.72
N THR A 83 -5.39 -10.34 11.01
CA THR A 83 -4.84 -10.15 12.35
C THR A 83 -4.12 -8.82 12.56
N LEU A 84 -4.16 -7.91 11.57
CA LEU A 84 -3.39 -6.68 11.60
C LEU A 84 -4.26 -5.49 11.99
N THR A 85 -4.22 -5.11 13.27
CA THR A 85 -4.98 -3.98 13.84
C THR A 85 -4.08 -2.85 14.33
N SER A 86 -2.82 -2.80 13.89
CA SER A 86 -1.88 -1.76 14.34
C SER A 86 -2.22 -0.37 13.79
N ARG A 87 -1.85 0.68 14.53
CA ARG A 87 -1.98 2.07 14.03
C ARG A 87 -1.29 2.27 12.67
N ARG A 88 -0.15 1.60 12.46
CA ARG A 88 0.65 1.67 11.23
C ARG A 88 -0.11 1.17 9.99
N ILE A 89 -0.95 0.14 10.11
CA ILE A 89 -1.74 -0.34 8.96
C ILE A 89 -2.90 0.62 8.67
N VAL A 90 -3.53 1.19 9.69
CA VAL A 90 -4.60 2.21 9.54
C VAL A 90 -4.07 3.42 8.79
N ASP A 91 -2.91 3.95 9.18
CA ASP A 91 -2.31 5.10 8.52
C ASP A 91 -1.95 4.78 7.04
N ARG A 92 -1.48 3.55 6.75
CA ARG A 92 -1.20 3.12 5.38
C ARG A 92 -2.47 2.97 4.53
N ILE A 93 -3.57 2.48 5.10
CA ILE A 93 -4.86 2.38 4.40
C ILE A 93 -5.42 3.77 4.10
N ALA A 94 -5.35 4.72 5.05
CA ALA A 94 -5.77 6.10 4.82
C ALA A 94 -5.00 6.74 3.65
N ASN A 95 -3.68 6.54 3.62
CA ASN A 95 -2.82 6.97 2.52
C ASN A 95 -3.18 6.28 1.19
N LEU A 96 -3.46 4.97 1.20
CA LEU A 96 -3.88 4.24 0.01
C LEU A 96 -5.18 4.81 -0.58
N ARG A 97 -6.17 5.12 0.27
CA ARG A 97 -7.44 5.75 -0.16
C ARG A 97 -7.21 7.10 -0.82
N ARG A 98 -6.31 7.92 -0.28
CA ARG A 98 -5.90 9.18 -0.89
C ARG A 98 -5.31 8.93 -2.28
N ASP A 99 -4.35 8.04 -2.39
CA ASP A 99 -3.65 7.77 -3.66
C ASP A 99 -4.61 7.14 -4.72
N ALA A 100 -5.64 6.41 -4.29
CA ALA A 100 -6.68 5.86 -5.17
C ALA A 100 -7.70 6.92 -5.67
N THR A 101 -7.78 8.09 -5.04
CA THR A 101 -8.79 9.11 -5.37
C THR A 101 -8.60 9.69 -6.77
N ASP A 102 -7.35 9.75 -7.25
CA ASP A 102 -7.02 10.20 -8.59
C ASP A 102 -7.42 9.21 -9.69
N HIS A 103 -7.88 8.00 -9.31
CA HIS A 103 -8.23 6.89 -10.21
C HIS A 103 -9.70 6.51 -10.12
N LEU A 104 -10.58 7.41 -9.68
CA LEU A 104 -12.01 7.14 -9.52
C LEU A 104 -12.77 7.00 -10.85
N ASP A 105 -12.16 7.43 -11.96
CA ASP A 105 -12.63 7.14 -13.33
C ASP A 105 -12.45 5.65 -13.69
N ASN A 106 -11.52 4.94 -13.05
CA ASN A 106 -11.41 3.49 -13.13
C ASN A 106 -12.57 2.82 -12.36
N CYS A 107 -13.47 2.16 -13.11
CA CYS A 107 -14.69 1.55 -12.55
C CYS A 107 -14.40 0.54 -11.40
N PRO A 108 -13.45 -0.40 -11.53
CA PRO A 108 -13.04 -1.25 -10.41
C PRO A 108 -12.60 -0.50 -9.15
N VAL A 109 -11.79 0.55 -9.29
CA VAL A 109 -11.30 1.36 -8.15
C VAL A 109 -12.47 2.07 -7.46
N SER A 110 -13.32 2.75 -8.22
CA SER A 110 -14.48 3.47 -7.66
C SER A 110 -15.50 2.55 -6.99
N LEU A 111 -15.70 1.33 -7.50
CA LEU A 111 -16.57 0.33 -6.88
C LEU A 111 -16.06 -0.06 -5.48
N ILE A 112 -14.74 -0.30 -5.36
CA ILE A 112 -14.12 -0.68 -4.08
C ILE A 112 -14.22 0.47 -3.09
N MET A 113 -13.86 1.70 -3.49
CA MET A 113 -13.94 2.88 -2.63
C MET A 113 -15.37 3.12 -2.12
N ARG A 114 -16.39 2.94 -2.98
CA ARG A 114 -17.80 3.05 -2.57
C ARG A 114 -18.20 1.95 -1.57
N ARG A 115 -17.75 0.71 -1.77
CA ARG A 115 -18.05 -0.40 -0.84
C ARG A 115 -17.46 -0.16 0.54
N GLU A 116 -16.23 0.33 0.61
CA GLU A 116 -15.58 0.68 1.88
C GLU A 116 -16.35 1.81 2.59
N GLN A 117 -16.70 2.88 1.87
CA GLN A 117 -17.48 3.98 2.43
C GLN A 117 -18.86 3.52 2.95
N LEU A 118 -19.54 2.61 2.25
CA LEU A 118 -20.80 2.03 2.71
C LEU A 118 -20.64 1.14 3.95
N ALA A 119 -19.51 0.43 4.09
CA ALA A 119 -19.21 -0.37 5.27
C ALA A 119 -18.99 0.53 6.50
N GLU A 120 -18.26 1.64 6.35
CA GLU A 120 -18.04 2.63 7.40
C GLU A 120 -19.37 3.21 7.94
N LEU A 121 -20.30 3.57 7.04
CA LEU A 121 -21.62 4.08 7.42
C LEU A 121 -22.49 3.06 8.18
N ARG A 122 -22.27 1.75 7.93
CA ARG A 122 -22.99 0.68 8.64
C ARG A 122 -22.47 0.46 10.05
N CYS A 123 -21.18 0.72 10.31
CA CYS A 123 -20.59 0.62 11.65
C CYS A 123 -20.96 1.76 12.60
N LEU A 124 -21.58 2.84 12.08
CA LEU A 124 -22.02 4.01 12.84
C LEU A 124 -23.50 3.96 13.24
N ARG A 125 -24.22 2.87 12.92
CA ARG A 125 -25.61 2.61 13.30
C ARG A 125 -25.67 1.53 14.35
#